data_AF-A0A7Z1AHK1-F1
#
_entry.id   AF-A0A7Z1AHK1-F1
#
_cell.length_a   1.000
_cell.length_b   1.000
_cell.length_c   1.000
_cell.angle_alpha   90.00
_cell.angle_beta   90.00
_cell.angle_gamma   90.00
#
_symmetry.space_group_name_H-M   'P 1'
#
loop_
_entity.id
_entity.type
_entity.pdbx_description
1 polymer ?
#
loop_
_entity_poly.entity_id
_entity_poly.type
_entity_poly.pdbx_seq_one_letter_code
_entity_poly.pdbx_strand_id
1 'polypeptide(L)' 'MTDRKGVMDLTAPELFGYVLTPEENERYSDKELRQKFADVGYPKVWRWAIERLRGEVPWNYVDLYE' A
#
# COMPACT_ATOMS: atom_id res chain seq x y z
N MET A 1 -0.88 3.66 -24.18
CA MET A 1 -1.22 2.91 -22.94
C MET A 1 -0.39 3.55 -21.86
N THR A 2 -1.00 4.32 -20.97
CA THR A 2 -0.28 5.06 -19.93
C THR A 2 0.36 4.06 -18.99
N ASP A 3 1.69 4.03 -18.97
CA ASP A 3 2.51 3.18 -18.10
C ASP A 3 2.16 3.55 -16.64
N ARG A 4 1.23 2.80 -16.05
CA ARG A 4 0.79 3.05 -14.68
C ARG A 4 1.92 2.57 -13.78
N LYS A 5 2.63 3.52 -13.18
CA LYS A 5 3.71 3.29 -12.22
C LYS A 5 3.24 2.26 -11.18
N GLY A 6 3.90 1.12 -11.11
CA GLY A 6 3.51 0.02 -10.21
C GLY A 6 3.77 0.38 -8.74
N VAL A 7 3.13 -0.34 -7.81
CA VAL A 7 3.24 -0.07 -6.36
C VAL A 7 4.69 0.04 -5.86
N MET A 8 5.60 -0.71 -6.47
CA MET A 8 7.02 -0.75 -6.10
C MET A 8 7.80 0.50 -6.52
N ASP A 9 7.29 1.28 -7.46
CA ASP A 9 7.91 2.52 -7.92
C ASP A 9 7.37 3.75 -7.16
N LEU A 10 6.26 3.60 -6.43
CA LEU A 10 5.60 4.70 -5.72
C LEU A 10 6.49 5.32 -4.63
N THR A 11 6.40 6.63 -4.50
CA THR A 11 6.94 7.39 -3.36
C THR A 11 6.05 7.21 -2.13
N ALA A 12 6.53 7.60 -0.94
CA ALA A 12 5.71 7.51 0.27
C ALA A 12 4.33 8.20 0.12
N PRO A 13 4.22 9.47 -0.33
CA PRO A 13 2.90 10.12 -0.50
C PRO A 13 2.00 9.43 -1.51
N GLU A 14 2.56 8.84 -2.57
CA GLU A 14 1.77 8.09 -3.57
C GLU A 14 1.29 6.75 -3.01
N LEU A 15 2.08 6.10 -2.15
CA LEU A 15 1.75 4.81 -1.54
C LEU A 15 0.60 4.95 -0.53
N PHE A 16 0.54 6.07 0.19
CA PHE A 16 -0.54 6.38 1.12
C PHE A 16 -1.79 6.85 0.38
N GLY A 17 -2.77 5.95 0.22
CA GLY A 17 -3.97 6.18 -0.58
C GLY A 17 -4.02 5.36 -1.87
N TYR A 18 -2.95 4.60 -2.18
CA TYR A 18 -2.94 3.67 -3.29
C TYR A 18 -3.72 2.38 -2.96
N VAL A 19 -4.44 1.84 -3.93
CA VAL A 19 -5.07 0.52 -3.83
C VAL A 19 -4.52 -0.33 -4.97
N LEU A 20 -3.97 -1.50 -4.62
CA LEU A 20 -3.41 -2.46 -5.56
C LEU A 20 -4.47 -2.90 -6.56
N THR A 21 -4.08 -3.05 -7.83
CA THR A 21 -4.93 -3.76 -8.78
C THR A 21 -4.98 -5.26 -8.43
N PRO A 22 -5.97 -6.03 -8.92
CA PRO A 22 -6.02 -7.47 -8.71
C PRO A 22 -4.71 -8.18 -9.09
N GLU A 23 -4.10 -7.78 -10.22
CA GLU A 23 -2.84 -8.35 -10.69
C GLU A 23 -1.66 -8.03 -9.76
N GLU A 24 -1.59 -6.81 -9.23
CA GLU A 24 -0.56 -6.44 -8.25
C GLU A 24 -0.78 -7.16 -6.91
N ASN A 25 -2.04 -7.37 -6.55
CA ASN A 25 -2.43 -8.02 -5.31
C ASN A 25 -1.98 -9.50 -5.32
N GLU A 26 -2.14 -10.20 -6.44
CA GLU A 26 -1.62 -11.56 -6.61
C GLU A 26 -0.09 -11.60 -6.74
N ARG A 27 0.51 -10.59 -7.38
CA ARG A 27 1.94 -10.56 -7.69
C ARG A 27 2.82 -10.29 -6.47
N TYR A 28 2.41 -9.39 -5.58
CA TYR A 28 3.24 -8.95 -4.46
C TYR A 28 2.77 -9.55 -3.16
N SER A 29 3.70 -10.15 -2.42
CA SER A 29 3.45 -10.67 -1.07
C SER A 29 3.45 -9.55 -0.02
N ASP A 30 2.82 -9.79 1.13
CA ASP A 30 2.83 -8.83 2.25
C ASP A 30 4.26 -8.53 2.73
N LYS A 31 5.16 -9.51 2.61
CA LYS A 31 6.58 -9.32 2.95
C LYS A 31 7.24 -8.29 2.03
N GLU A 32 6.95 -8.33 0.74
CA GLU A 32 7.47 -7.37 -0.23
C GLU A 32 6.86 -5.98 -0.04
N LEU A 33 5.55 -5.89 0.21
CA LEU A 33 4.90 -4.62 0.53
C LEU A 33 5.46 -4.02 1.83
N ARG A 34 5.72 -4.84 2.84
CA ARG A 34 6.39 -4.42 4.08
C ARG A 34 7.78 -3.86 3.80
N GLN A 35 8.56 -4.53 2.94
CA GLN A 35 9.88 -4.05 2.56
C GLN A 35 9.76 -2.70 1.84
N LYS A 36 8.81 -2.55 0.92
CA LYS A 36 8.54 -1.28 0.25
C LYS A 36 8.26 -0.15 1.24
N PHE A 37 7.46 -0.39 2.29
CA PHE A 37 7.23 0.59 3.35
C PHE A 37 8.52 0.96 4.11
N ALA A 38 9.41 0.01 4.34
CA ALA A 38 10.71 0.29 4.94
C ALA A 38 11.58 1.15 4.01
N ASP A 39 11.60 0.83 2.71
CA ASP A 39 12.39 1.54 1.70
C ASP A 39 11.96 2.99 1.52
N VAL A 40 10.65 3.28 1.69
CA VAL A 40 10.12 4.66 1.66
C VAL A 40 10.16 5.37 3.02
N GLY A 41 10.79 4.77 4.04
CA GLY A 41 11.04 5.40 5.34
C GLY A 41 10.00 5.15 6.45
N TYR A 42 9.04 4.26 6.23
CA TYR A 42 7.92 3.96 7.15
C TYR A 42 7.86 2.49 7.60
N PRO A 43 8.93 1.93 8.21
CA PRO A 43 9.06 0.49 8.51
C PRO A 43 8.08 -0.07 9.56
N LYS A 44 7.29 0.78 10.22
CA LYS A 44 6.29 0.37 11.23
C LYS A 44 4.84 0.53 10.75
N VAL A 45 4.64 1.26 9.66
CA VAL A 45 3.30 1.66 9.17
C VAL A 45 2.63 0.58 8.35
N TRP A 46 3.40 -0.33 7.75
CA TRP A 46 2.91 -1.46 6.96
C TRP A 46 1.80 -2.27 7.67
N ARG A 47 1.83 -2.35 9.01
CA ARG A 47 0.91 -3.17 9.79
C ARG A 47 -0.55 -2.80 9.57
N TRP A 48 -0.87 -1.52 9.45
CA TRP A 48 -2.23 -1.04 9.17
C TRP A 48 -2.41 -0.59 7.72
N ALA A 49 -1.31 -0.36 6.98
CA ALA A 49 -1.35 0.14 5.62
C ALA A 49 -1.47 -0.98 4.57
N ILE A 50 -1.01 -2.20 4.84
CA ILE A 50 -1.11 -3.32 3.88
C ILE A 50 -2.57 -3.68 3.60
N GLU A 51 -3.42 -3.84 4.63
CA GLU A 51 -4.84 -4.14 4.44
C GLU A 51 -5.54 -3.09 3.56
N ARG A 52 -5.10 -1.83 3.66
CA ARG A 52 -5.60 -0.73 2.83
C ARG A 52 -5.07 -0.75 1.41
N LEU A 53 -3.79 -1.08 1.21
CA LEU A 53 -3.23 -1.35 -0.11
C LEU A 53 -3.96 -2.51 -0.80
N ARG A 54 -4.29 -3.57 -0.06
CA ARG A 54 -5.03 -4.73 -0.55
C ARG A 54 -6.49 -4.40 -0.92
N GLY A 55 -6.98 -3.23 -0.50
CA GLY A 55 -8.36 -2.82 -0.68
C GLY A 55 -9.34 -3.52 0.26
N GLU A 56 -8.85 -4.23 1.28
CA GLU A 56 -9.67 -4.89 2.31
C GLU A 56 -10.28 -3.85 3.26
N VAL A 57 -9.53 -2.78 3.53
CA VAL A 57 -9.97 -1.63 4.33
C VAL A 57 -9.82 -0.37 3.49
N PRO A 58 -10.85 0.50 3.38
CA PRO A 58 -10.69 1.69 2.57
C PRO A 58 -9.80 2.73 3.29
N TRP A 59 -8.99 3.48 2.53
CA TRP A 59 -8.04 4.46 3.09
C TRP A 59 -8.71 5.62 3.82
N ASN A 60 -9.95 5.94 3.45
CA ASN A 60 -10.79 6.93 4.12
C ASN A 60 -11.51 6.38 5.36
N TYR A 61 -11.26 5.11 5.73
CA TYR A 61 -11.70 4.59 7.02
C TYR A 61 -10.85 5.20 8.12
N VAL A 62 -11.35 6.31 8.66
CA VAL A 62 -10.88 6.85 9.93
C VAL A 62 -11.57 6.04 11.01
N ASP A 63 -10.78 5.27 11.76
CA ASP A 63 -11.23 4.60 12.98
C ASP A 63 -11.44 5.68 14.06
N LEU A 64 -12.43 6.55 13.86
CA LEU A 64 -12.92 7.49 14.87
C LEU A 64 -13.80 6.71 15.83
N TYR A 65 -13.18 5.82 16.59
CA TYR A 65 -13.66 5.47 17.92
C TYR A 65 -12.65 6.00 18.92
N GLU A 66 -12.86 7.26 19.31
CA GLU A 66 -13.33 7.61 20.67
C GLU A 66 -14.19 8.88 20.61
#